data_AF-A0A382Z9M6-F1
#
_entry.id   AF-A0A382Z9M6-F1
#
_cell.length_a   1.000
_cell.length_b   1.000
_cell.length_c   1.000
_cell.angle_alpha   90.00
_cell.angle_beta   90.00
_cell.angle_gamma   90.00
#
_symmetry.space_group_name_H-M   'P 1'
#
loop_
_entity.id
_entity.type
_entity.pdbx_description
1 polymer ?
#
loop_
_entity_poly.entity_id
_entity_poly.type
_entity_poly.pdbx_seq_one_letter_code
_entity_poly.pdbx_strand_id
1 'polypeptide(L)'
;MRQPTVFDYSQQSQFKVFLPLFPTTEWFVVRANVPGVSLGQAVQTTPMIDMPIIGDKLTYDDFYVTFLVDEELKNYTEMHDWLINCAAPQKRSQFGGKERPDGIPRRPQTEIMDLVLGNVSQS
;
A
#
# COMPACT_ATOMS: atom_id res chain seq x y z
N MET A 1 26.62 -32.20 -8.44
CA MET A 1 26.08 -31.02 -9.14
C MET A 1 24.57 -31.05 -8.99
N ARG A 2 23.98 -30.11 -8.26
CA ARG A 2 22.52 -30.06 -8.04
C ARG A 2 21.95 -29.03 -9.01
N GLN A 3 21.82 -29.42 -10.27
CA GLN A 3 21.21 -28.55 -11.28
C GLN A 3 19.69 -28.55 -11.06
N PRO A 4 19.06 -27.39 -10.86
CA PRO A 4 17.61 -27.30 -10.80
C PRO A 4 17.02 -27.63 -12.19
N THR A 5 16.00 -28.49 -12.23
CA THR A 5 15.42 -29.06 -13.45
C THR A 5 14.26 -28.27 -14.05
N VAL A 6 13.90 -27.14 -13.43
CA VAL A 6 12.82 -26.26 -13.93
C VAL A 6 13.42 -24.86 -14.10
N PHE A 7 13.36 -24.36 -15.32
CA PHE A 7 14.00 -23.12 -15.76
C PHE A 7 12.94 -22.07 -16.06
N ASP A 8 12.05 -21.81 -15.10
CA ASP A 8 11.07 -20.75 -15.21
C ASP A 8 11.67 -19.47 -14.64
N TYR A 9 12.29 -18.68 -15.52
CA TYR A 9 12.73 -17.34 -15.17
C TYR A 9 11.53 -16.43 -14.97
N SER A 10 11.46 -15.79 -13.80
CA SER A 10 10.53 -14.71 -13.55
C SER A 10 10.69 -13.63 -14.63
N GLN A 11 9.65 -13.43 -15.42
CA GLN A 11 9.64 -12.38 -16.43
C GLN A 11 9.16 -11.08 -15.81
N GLN A 12 9.85 -9.98 -16.11
CA GLN A 12 9.51 -8.67 -15.57
C GLN A 12 8.10 -8.17 -15.97
N SER A 13 7.53 -8.72 -17.03
CA SER A 13 6.20 -8.36 -17.55
C SER A 13 5.06 -9.25 -17.04
N GLN A 14 5.35 -10.38 -16.40
CA GLN A 14 4.33 -11.33 -15.94
C GLN A 14 4.05 -11.15 -14.45
N PHE A 15 3.45 -10.02 -14.10
CA PHE A 15 2.99 -9.76 -12.74
C PHE A 15 1.56 -9.23 -12.75
N LYS A 16 0.84 -9.52 -11.66
CA LYS A 16 -0.49 -8.99 -11.39
C LYS A 16 -0.48 -8.41 -9.98
N VAL A 17 -0.85 -7.13 -9.85
CA VAL A 17 -0.86 -6.44 -8.55
C VAL A 17 -2.29 -6.41 -8.03
N PHE A 18 -2.58 -7.29 -7.08
CA PHE A 18 -3.90 -7.36 -6.47
C PHE A 18 -4.06 -6.31 -5.37
N LEU A 19 -4.94 -5.34 -5.61
CA LEU A 19 -5.24 -4.24 -4.70
C LEU A 19 -6.76 -4.19 -4.47
N PRO A 20 -7.27 -4.70 -3.32
CA PRO A 20 -8.71 -4.83 -3.08
C PRO A 20 -9.45 -3.48 -2.96
N LEU A 21 -8.70 -2.40 -2.76
CA LEU A 21 -9.24 -1.05 -2.59
C LEU A 21 -9.66 -0.40 -3.92
N PHE A 22 -9.08 -0.82 -5.04
CA PHE A 22 -9.30 -0.24 -6.36
C PHE A 22 -9.22 -1.35 -7.44
N PRO A 23 -10.29 -2.14 -7.59
CA PRO A 23 -10.29 -3.31 -8.47
C PRO A 23 -10.15 -2.94 -9.95
N THR A 24 -10.47 -1.71 -10.35
CA THR A 24 -10.36 -1.27 -11.74
C THR A 24 -8.92 -0.97 -12.14
N THR A 25 -8.11 -0.39 -11.25
CA THR A 25 -6.71 -0.03 -11.53
C THR A 25 -5.81 -1.24 -11.71
N GLU A 26 -6.16 -2.40 -11.14
CA GLU A 26 -5.35 -3.64 -11.17
C GLU A 26 -4.90 -4.02 -12.59
N TRP A 27 -5.77 -3.83 -13.59
CA TRP A 27 -5.52 -4.22 -14.97
C TRP A 27 -4.71 -3.21 -15.78
N PHE A 28 -4.55 -1.99 -15.26
CA PHE A 28 -3.87 -0.90 -15.95
C PHE A 28 -2.46 -0.65 -15.43
N VAL A 29 -1.99 -1.42 -14.44
CA VAL A 29 -0.62 -1.28 -13.91
C VAL A 29 0.40 -1.80 -14.94
N VAL A 30 1.33 -0.93 -15.33
CA VAL A 30 2.40 -1.24 -16.30
C VAL A 30 3.72 -1.55 -15.60
N ARG A 31 3.97 -0.92 -14.46
CA ARG A 31 5.20 -1.09 -13.69
C ARG A 31 4.92 -0.93 -12.20
N ALA A 32 5.45 -1.86 -11.40
CA ALA A 32 5.52 -1.73 -9.96
C ALA A 32 6.96 -2.03 -9.50
N ASN A 33 7.58 -1.10 -8.79
CA ASN A 33 8.89 -1.28 -8.21
C ASN A 33 8.73 -1.66 -6.74
N VAL A 34 9.16 -2.86 -6.36
CA VAL A 34 9.14 -3.32 -4.97
C VAL A 34 10.11 -2.45 -4.16
N PRO A 35 9.69 -1.92 -2.99
CA PRO A 35 10.55 -1.06 -2.20
C PRO A 35 11.78 -1.82 -1.71
N GLY A 36 12.92 -1.15 -1.74
CA GLY A 36 14.14 -1.63 -1.11
C GLY A 36 13.96 -1.71 0.41
N VAL A 37 14.55 -2.72 1.02
CA VAL A 37 14.63 -2.85 2.48
C VAL A 37 16.09 -2.70 2.89
N SER A 38 16.36 -1.78 3.81
CA SER A 38 17.70 -1.53 4.33
C SER A 38 17.71 -1.55 5.84
N LEU A 39 18.70 -2.22 6.40
CA LEU A 39 18.95 -2.31 7.83
C LEU A 39 20.23 -1.55 8.14
N GLY A 40 20.12 -0.48 8.93
CA GLY A 40 21.31 0.27 9.35
C GLY A 40 22.29 -0.65 10.08
N GLN A 41 23.59 -0.37 9.98
CA GLN A 41 24.61 -1.07 10.76
C GLN A 41 25.28 -0.09 11.71
N ALA A 42 25.38 -0.46 12.99
CA ALA A 42 26.11 0.30 13.99
C ALA A 42 27.49 -0.35 14.15
N VAL A 43 28.56 0.43 14.07
CA VAL A 43 29.92 -0.08 14.27
C VAL A 43 30.31 0.16 15.73
N GLN A 44 30.62 -0.91 16.46
CA GLN A 44 31.19 -0.80 17.79
C GLN A 44 32.71 -0.90 17.70
N THR A 45 33.40 0.23 17.83
CA THR A 45 34.86 0.27 17.85
C THR A 45 35.38 -0.30 19.16
N THR A 46 36.04 -1.44 19.07
CA THR A 46 36.88 -1.99 20.15
C THR A 46 38.33 -1.72 19.76
N PRO A 47 39.28 -1.49 20.69
CA PRO A 47 40.64 -1.03 20.37
C PRO A 47 41.46 -1.88 19.37
N MET A 48 41.01 -3.09 19.04
CA MET A 48 41.72 -4.03 18.16
C MET A 48 41.06 -4.17 16.77
N ILE A 49 39.74 -4.21 16.69
CA ILE A 49 38.97 -4.34 15.46
C ILE A 49 37.58 -3.70 15.63
N ASP A 50 37.06 -3.17 14.53
CA ASP A 50 35.69 -2.67 14.44
C ASP A 50 34.74 -3.84 14.16
N MET A 51 33.81 -4.11 15.08
CA MET A 51 32.77 -5.12 14.89
C MET A 51 31.47 -4.46 14.40
N PRO A 52 30.95 -4.84 13.21
CA PRO A 52 29.65 -4.37 12.75
C PRO A 52 28.53 -5.09 13.51
N ILE A 53 27.74 -4.33 14.25
CA ILE A 53 26.50 -4.77 14.89
C ILE A 53 25.35 -4.42 13.95
N ILE A 54 24.47 -5.39 13.73
CA ILE A 54 23.26 -5.18 12.94
C ILE A 54 22.38 -4.17 13.70
N GLY A 55 22.02 -3.06 13.04
CA GLY A 55 21.19 -2.04 13.63
C GLY A 55 19.76 -2.52 13.85
N ASP A 56 19.07 -1.86 14.78
CA ASP A 56 17.77 -2.30 15.29
C ASP A 56 16.60 -1.93 14.36
N LYS A 57 16.76 -0.86 13.56
CA LYS A 57 15.66 -0.30 12.78
C LYS A 57 15.76 -0.61 11.30
N LEU A 58 14.73 -1.30 10.80
CA LEU A 58 14.49 -1.52 9.39
C LEU A 58 13.92 -0.25 8.74
N THR A 59 14.50 0.16 7.63
CA THR A 59 14.04 1.27 6.79
C THR A 59 13.57 0.75 5.45
N TYR A 60 12.47 1.30 4.96
CA TYR A 60 11.86 0.92 3.69
C TYR A 60 11.91 2.11 2.75
N ASP A 61 12.21 1.82 1.49
CA ASP A 61 12.12 2.79 0.39
C ASP A 61 10.66 2.96 -0.06
N ASP A 62 10.42 3.97 -0.89
CA ASP A 62 9.11 4.27 -1.43
C ASP A 62 8.65 3.20 -2.44
N PHE A 63 7.35 2.89 -2.42
CA PHE A 63 6.73 2.01 -3.40
C PHE A 63 6.22 2.83 -4.58
N TYR A 64 6.74 2.54 -5.78
CA TYR A 64 6.36 3.24 -7.01
C TYR A 64 5.53 2.35 -7.94
N VAL A 65 4.35 2.84 -8.31
CA VAL A 65 3.46 2.19 -9.29
C VAL A 65 3.16 3.17 -10.42
N THR A 66 3.25 2.67 -11.65
CA THR A 66 2.85 3.39 -12.85
C THR A 66 1.72 2.63 -13.53
N PHE A 67 0.61 3.32 -13.77
CA PHE A 67 -0.56 2.77 -14.45
C PHE A 67 -1.01 3.70 -15.58
N LEU A 68 -1.73 3.14 -16.55
CA LEU A 68 -2.34 3.90 -17.64
C LEU A 68 -3.73 4.41 -17.24
N VAL A 69 -4.02 5.66 -17.60
CA VAL A 69 -5.33 6.28 -17.36
C VAL A 69 -6.26 5.95 -18.52
N ASP A 70 -7.48 5.55 -18.20
CA ASP A 70 -8.56 5.28 -19.15
C ASP A 70 -9.30 6.56 -19.56
N GLU A 71 -10.00 6.55 -20.69
CA GLU A 71 -10.72 7.72 -21.25
C GLU A 71 -11.78 8.25 -20.28
N GLU A 72 -12.50 7.35 -19.62
CA GLU A 72 -13.52 7.70 -18.64
C GLU A 72 -12.94 8.10 -17.27
N LEU A 73 -11.60 8.07 -17.11
CA LEU A 73 -10.87 8.48 -15.92
C LEU A 73 -11.29 7.76 -14.62
N LYS A 74 -11.99 6.63 -14.76
CA LYS A 74 -12.52 5.82 -13.64
C LYS A 74 -11.40 5.37 -12.70
N ASN A 75 -10.32 4.85 -13.27
CA ASN A 75 -9.13 4.40 -12.56
C ASN A 75 -8.53 5.52 -11.67
N TYR A 76 -8.30 6.71 -12.24
CA TYR A 76 -7.73 7.83 -11.49
C TYR A 76 -8.67 8.32 -10.38
N THR A 77 -9.98 8.36 -10.65
CA THR A 77 -10.99 8.83 -9.68
C THR A 77 -11.08 7.90 -8.48
N GLU A 78 -11.03 6.58 -8.67
CA GLU A 78 -11.03 5.60 -7.58
C GLU A 78 -9.80 5.76 -6.67
N MET A 79 -8.61 5.93 -7.25
CA MET A 79 -7.39 6.16 -6.48
C MET A 79 -7.43 7.51 -5.74
N HIS A 80 -7.98 8.55 -6.36
CA HIS A 80 -8.15 9.87 -5.76
C HIS A 80 -9.13 9.84 -4.57
N ASP A 81 -10.26 9.17 -4.73
CA ASP A 81 -11.23 8.97 -3.64
C ASP A 81 -10.61 8.20 -2.48
N TRP A 82 -9.81 7.17 -2.77
CA TRP A 82 -9.06 6.45 -1.75
C TRP A 82 -8.06 7.35 -1.01
N LEU A 83 -7.30 8.17 -1.73
CA LEU A 83 -6.34 9.11 -1.13
C LEU A 83 -7.05 10.12 -0.21
N ILE A 84 -8.20 10.65 -0.62
CA ILE A 84 -9.02 11.54 0.20
C ILE A 84 -9.52 10.83 1.46
N ASN A 85 -9.90 9.55 1.38
CA ASN A 85 -10.31 8.77 2.55
C ASN A 85 -9.15 8.45 3.51
N CYS A 86 -7.92 8.33 2.99
CA CYS A 86 -6.73 8.16 3.81
C CYS A 86 -6.26 9.47 4.46
N ALA A 87 -6.49 10.61 3.81
CA ALA A 87 -6.22 11.93 4.34
C ALA A 87 -7.35 12.41 5.27
N ALA A 88 -7.05 13.37 6.15
CA ALA A 88 -8.09 14.01 6.95
C ALA A 88 -9.13 14.69 6.02
N PRO A 89 -10.43 14.37 6.14
CA PRO A 89 -11.46 14.91 5.24
C PRO A 89 -11.52 16.44 5.36
N GLN A 90 -11.49 17.15 4.23
CA GLN A 90 -11.56 18.61 4.19
C GLN A 90 -12.96 19.15 4.56
N LYS A 91 -13.98 18.30 4.53
CA LYS A 91 -15.37 18.66 4.90
C LYS A 91 -15.99 17.59 5.79
N ARG A 92 -16.82 18.01 6.75
CA ARG A 92 -17.54 17.11 7.68
C ARG A 92 -18.45 16.09 6.96
N SER A 93 -18.89 16.39 5.74
CA SER A 93 -19.66 15.47 4.88
C SER A 93 -18.83 14.31 4.31
N GLN A 94 -17.49 14.41 4.32
CA GLN A 94 -16.57 13.34 3.90
C GLN A 94 -16.18 12.42 5.06
N PHE A 95 -16.66 12.68 6.29
CA PHE A 95 -16.38 11.85 7.46
C PHE A 95 -17.06 10.48 7.36
N GLY A 96 -18.18 10.40 6.64
CA GLY A 96 -18.71 9.16 6.11
C GLY A 96 -17.92 8.76 4.87
N GLY A 97 -16.70 8.25 5.05
CA GLY A 97 -15.83 7.81 3.96
C GLY A 97 -16.57 6.90 2.98
N LYS A 98 -16.24 6.96 1.69
CA LYS A 98 -16.89 6.12 0.66
C LYS A 98 -16.79 4.64 1.08
N GLU A 99 -17.88 3.87 0.95
CA GLU A 99 -17.86 2.45 1.27
C GLU A 99 -16.82 1.74 0.42
N ARG A 100 -16.08 0.79 1.02
CA ARG A 100 -15.09 0.04 0.26
C ARG A 100 -15.83 -0.85 -0.74
N PRO A 101 -15.37 -0.93 -2.00
CA PRO A 101 -16.01 -1.76 -3.02
C PRO A 101 -15.98 -3.27 -2.70
N ASP A 102 -15.11 -3.70 -1.79
CA ASP A 102 -14.92 -5.09 -1.35
C ASP A 102 -15.96 -5.57 -0.30
N GLY A 103 -16.94 -4.74 0.07
CA GLY A 103 -17.99 -5.09 1.05
C GLY A 103 -17.48 -5.32 2.48
N ILE A 104 -16.18 -5.14 2.74
CA ILE A 104 -15.58 -5.27 4.07
C ILE A 104 -15.89 -4.01 4.90
N PRO A 105 -16.50 -4.16 6.10
CA PRO A 105 -16.89 -3.03 6.94
C PRO A 105 -15.70 -2.15 7.31
N ARG A 106 -15.97 -0.86 7.56
CA ARG A 106 -14.95 0.14 7.89
C ARG A 106 -14.17 -0.30 9.13
N ARG A 107 -12.94 0.21 9.31
CA ARG A 107 -12.17 -0.12 10.54
C ARG A 107 -13.03 0.29 11.75
N PRO A 108 -13.07 -0.48 12.85
CA PRO A 108 -13.99 -0.26 13.97
C PRO A 108 -13.89 1.15 14.58
N GLN A 109 -12.75 1.82 14.42
CA GLN A 109 -12.55 3.18 14.89
C GLN A 109 -13.41 4.24 14.17
N THR A 110 -13.78 4.03 12.91
CA THR A 110 -14.67 4.95 12.19
C THR A 110 -16.13 4.82 12.65
N GLU A 111 -16.55 3.62 13.06
CA GLU A 111 -17.89 3.35 13.60
C GLU A 111 -18.08 4.02 14.97
N ILE A 112 -17.05 3.97 15.84
CA ILE A 112 -17.06 4.68 17.12
C ILE A 112 -17.20 6.19 16.89
N MET A 113 -16.51 6.75 15.90
CA MET A 113 -16.59 8.18 15.61
C MET A 113 -17.97 8.57 15.04
N ASP A 114 -18.62 7.70 14.28
CA ASP A 114 -19.97 7.96 13.76
C ASP A 114 -21.04 7.93 14.87
N LEU A 115 -20.88 7.03 15.86
CA LEU A 115 -21.68 7.03 17.09
C LEU A 115 -21.49 8.30 17.92
N VAL A 116 -20.27 8.85 17.98
CA VAL A 116 -19.99 10.13 18.68
C VAL A 116 -20.51 11.33 17.89
N LEU A 117 -20.53 11.26 16.56
CA LEU A 117 -20.95 12.35 15.68
C LEU A 117 -22.46 12.36 15.37
N GLY A 118 -23.18 11.30 15.76
CA GLY A 118 -24.63 11.22 15.73
C GLY A 118 -25.25 10.89 14.36
N ASN A 119 -24.49 10.39 13.38
CA ASN A 119 -25.07 10.01 12.07
C ASN A 119 -25.47 8.52 12.01
N VAL A 120 -26.18 8.05 13.04
CA VAL A 120 -26.81 6.72 12.99
C VAL A 120 -27.94 6.75 11.97
N SER A 121 -27.76 6.07 10.83
CA SER A 121 -28.87 5.66 9.98
C SER A 121 -29.72 4.67 10.76
N GLN A 122 -30.90 5.07 11.22
CA GLN A 122 -31.89 4.12 11.71
C GLN A 122 -32.51 3.39 10.52
N SER A 123 -32.44 2.05 10.59
CA SER A 123 -33.13 1.04 9.76
C SER A 123 -32.67 0.88 8.32
#